data_AF-A0A1Q7NWB1-F1
#
_entry.id   AF-A0A1Q7NWB1-F1
#
_cell.length_a   1.000
_cell.length_b   1.000
_cell.length_c   1.000
_cell.angle_alpha   90.00
_cell.angle_beta   90.00
_cell.angle_gamma   90.00
#
_symmetry.space_group_name_H-M   'P 1'
#
loop_
_entity.id
_entity.type
_entity.pdbx_description
1 polymer ?
#
loop_
_entity_poly.entity_id
_entity_poly.type
_entity_poly.pdbx_seq_one_letter_code
_entity_poly.pdbx_strand_id
1 'polypeptide(L)' 'MHVYAVSTPRDKGWRWRIMNAAGECVEESRTRFATISVAVAEGTRRLAAMKTVDRSVPRNPYRLTTHLRSR' A
#
# COMPACT_ATOMS: atom_id res chain seq x y z
N MET A 1 -8.66 -1.32 0.45
CA MET A 1 -7.41 -1.07 -0.31
C MET A 1 -7.32 0.40 -0.70
N HIS A 2 -6.11 0.96 -0.72
CA HIS A 2 -5.85 2.35 -1.06
C HIS A 2 -4.65 2.48 -2.00
N VAL A 3 -4.67 3.50 -2.87
CA VAL A 3 -3.55 3.84 -3.76
C VAL A 3 -2.77 4.99 -3.15
N TYR A 4 -1.47 4.79 -3.01
CA TYR A 4 -0.52 5.81 -2.57
C TYR A 4 0.47 6.10 -3.67
N ALA A 5 0.89 7.35 -3.81
CA ALA A 5 2.01 7.72 -4.65
C ALA A 5 3.23 7.99 -3.78
N VAL A 6 4.35 7.36 -4.13
CA VAL A 6 5.61 7.42 -3.39
C VAL A 6 6.71 7.87 -4.34
N SER A 7 7.54 8.79 -3.86
CA SER A 7 8.78 9.21 -4.51
C SER A 7 9.90 9.06 -3.49
N THR A 8 11.05 8.55 -3.92
CA THR A 8 12.22 8.41 -3.03
C THR A 8 13.35 9.31 -3.54
N PRO A 9 14.19 9.88 -2.65
CA PRO A 9 15.28 10.75 -3.08
C PRO A 9 16.27 10.08 -4.06
N ARG A 10 16.39 8.75 -4.00
CA ARG A 10 17.26 7.95 -4.87
C ARG A 10 16.69 7.72 -6.27
N ASP A 11 15.37 7.73 -6.41
CA ASP A 11 14.66 7.53 -7.67
C ASP A 11 13.84 8.77 -8.01
N LYS A 12 14.35 9.61 -8.91
CA LYS A 12 13.60 10.77 -9.42
C LYS A 12 12.38 10.30 -10.21
N GLY A 13 11.23 10.24 -9.55
CA GLY A 13 9.95 9.87 -10.14
C GLY A 13 8.96 9.29 -9.13
N TRP A 14 7.68 9.36 -9.48
CA TRP A 14 6.58 8.83 -8.68
C TRP A 14 6.29 7.39 -9.06
N ARG A 15 6.09 6.52 -8.08
CA ARG A 15 5.51 5.19 -8.25
C ARG A 15 4.23 5.14 -7.44
N TRP A 16 3.20 4.47 -7.95
CA TRP A 16 2.06 4.15 -7.10
C TRP A 16 2.28 2.81 -6.40
N ARG A 17 1.64 2.67 -5.25
CA ARG A 17 1.57 1.44 -4.45
C ARG A 17 0.12 1.23 -4.01
N ILE A 18 -0.37 0.01 -4.17
CA ILE A 18 -1.67 -0.40 -3.63
C ILE A 18 -1.41 -1.05 -2.28
N MET A 19 -2.06 -0.55 -1.24
CA MET A 19 -1.99 -1.10 0.10
C MET A 19 -3.33 -1.72 0.50
N ASN A 20 -3.28 -2.85 1.19
CA ASN A 20 -4.48 -3.43 1.81
C ASN A 20 -4.80 -2.75 3.15
N ALA A 21 -5.95 -3.09 3.74
CA ALA A 21 -6.36 -2.58 5.04
C ALA A 21 -5.44 -3.03 6.19
N ALA A 22 -4.64 -4.08 6.00
CA ALA A 22 -3.64 -4.54 6.96
C ALA A 22 -2.32 -3.75 6.90
N GLY A 23 -2.17 -2.81 5.96
CA GLY A 23 -0.95 -2.02 5.77
C GLY A 23 0.14 -2.74 4.98
N GLU A 24 -0.19 -3.80 4.26
CA GLU A 24 0.71 -4.53 3.38
C GLU A 24 0.63 -4.01 1.94
N CYS A 25 1.77 -3.95 1.26
CA CYS A 25 1.82 -3.57 -0.15
C CYS A 25 1.42 -4.76 -1.02
N VAL A 26 0.28 -4.62 -1.70
CA VAL A 26 -0.29 -5.65 -2.55
C VAL A 26 0.33 -5.59 -3.95
N GLU A 27 0.52 -4.39 -4.47
CA GLU A 27 1.17 -4.18 -5.77
C GLU A 27 1.88 -2.82 -5.80
N GLU A 28 2.96 -2.75 -6.55
CA GLU A 28 3.74 -1.54 -6.77
C GLU A 28 4.06 -1.35 -8.26
N SER A 29 3.99 -0.11 -8.71
CA SER A 29 4.39 0.27 -10.05
C SER A 29 5.87 0.02 -10.31
N ARG A 30 6.15 -0.77 -11.35
CA ARG A 30 7.52 -0.88 -11.91
C ARG A 30 7.91 0.40 -12.67
N THR A 31 6.93 1.08 -13.25
CA THR A 31 7.11 2.32 -14.01
C THR A 31 7.19 3.53 -13.08
N ARG A 32 7.99 4.52 -13.47
CA ARG A 32 8.08 5.80 -12.79
C ARG A 32 7.32 6.85 -13.60
N PHE A 33 6.62 7.72 -12.90
CA PHE A 33 5.81 8.79 -13.47
C PHE A 33 6.40 10.15 -13.09
N ALA A 34 6.25 11.13 -13.96
CA ALA A 34 6.78 12.47 -13.74
C ALA A 34 6.04 13.22 -12.62
N THR A 35 4.74 12.94 -12.44
CA THR A 35 3.88 13.64 -11.48
C THR A 35 3.12 12.68 -10.57
N ILE A 36 2.79 13.17 -9.38
CA ILE A 36 1.96 12.45 -8.42
C ILE A 36 0.58 12.12 -8.99
N SER A 37 -0.03 13.03 -9.74
CA SER A 37 -1.36 12.85 -10.32
C SER A 37 -1.41 11.70 -11.32
N VAL A 38 -0.40 11.57 -12.18
CA VAL A 38 -0.31 10.48 -13.15
C VAL A 38 -0.10 9.15 -12.44
N ALA A 39 0.77 9.11 -11.42
CA ALA A 39 0.97 7.89 -10.63
C ALA A 39 -0.33 7.44 -9.93
N VAL A 40 -1.04 8.36 -9.28
CA VAL A 40 -2.32 8.05 -8.62
C VAL A 40 -3.37 7.60 -9.64
N ALA A 41 -3.50 8.29 -10.78
CA ALA A 41 -4.47 7.94 -11.80
C ALA A 41 -4.21 6.56 -12.44
N GLU A 42 -2.95 6.19 -12.64
CA GLU A 42 -2.61 4.85 -13.12
C GLU A 42 -2.93 3.81 -12.04
N GLY A 43 -2.48 4.04 -10.80
CA GLY A 43 -2.70 3.12 -9.69
C GLY A 43 -4.18 2.92 -9.35
N THR A 44 -5.03 3.95 -9.49
CA THR A 44 -6.49 3.80 -9.33
C THR A 44 -7.10 2.96 -10.46
N ARG A 45 -6.62 3.13 -11.69
CA ARG A 45 -7.01 2.29 -12.83
C ARG A 45 -6.61 0.83 -12.59
N ARG A 46 -5.41 0.59 -12.08
CA ARG A 46 -4.92 -0.74 -11.74
C ARG A 46 -5.72 -1.37 -10.60
N LEU A 47 -6.02 -0.60 -9.55
CA LEU A 47 -6.88 -1.04 -8.45
C LEU A 47 -8.29 -1.40 -8.92
N ALA A 48 -8.88 -0.61 -9.82
CA ALA A 48 -10.20 -0.89 -10.38
C ALA A 48 -10.21 -2.16 -11.25
N ALA A 49 -9.11 -2.44 -11.97
CA ALA A 49 -8.95 -3.67 -12.74
C ALA A 49 -8.69 -4.90 -11.85
N MET A 50 -8.10 -4.70 -10.67
CA MET A 50 -7.84 -5.72 -9.67
C MET A 50 -9.15 -6.09 -8.96
N LYS A 51 -9.85 -7.12 -9.46
CA LYS A 51 -11.07 -7.71 -8.85
C LYS A 51 -10.77 -8.50 -7.56
N THR A 52 -9.87 -7.99 -6.72
CA THR A 52 -9.45 -8.66 -5.49
C THR A 52 -10.30 -8.18 -4.32
N VAL A 53 -10.96 -9.11 -3.65
CA VAL A 53 -11.61 -8.83 -2.36
C VAL A 53 -10.52 -8.80 -1.30
N ASP A 54 -10.30 -7.65 -0.69
CA ASP A 54 -9.38 -7.50 0.43
C ASP A 54 -9.95 -8.25 1.65
N ARG A 55 -9.38 -9.41 1.95
CA ARG A 55 -9.71 -10.21 3.14
C ARG A 55 -8.75 -9.97 4.30
N SER A 56 -7.85 -9.00 4.15
CA SER A 56 -6.79 -8.72 5.11
C SER A 56 -7.41 -8.03 6.33
N VAL A 57 -7.23 -8.62 7.51
CA VAL A 57 -7.66 -8.02 8.77
C VAL A 57 -6.58 -7.06 9.26
N PRO A 58 -6.94 -5.82 9.67
CA PRO A 58 -6.00 -4.92 10.30
C PRO A 58 -5.34 -5.61 11.50
N ARG A 59 -4.00 -5.61 11.55
CA ARG A 59 -3.29 -6.15 12.70
C ARG A 59 -3.67 -5.33 13.92
N ASN A 60 -4.31 -5.95 14.92
CA ASN A 60 -4.71 -5.25 16.14
C ASN A 60 -3.46 -4.63 16.82
N PRO A 61 -3.33 -3.30 16.86
CA PRO A 61 -2.15 -2.65 17.44
C PRO A 61 -2.07 -2.86 18.96
N TYR A 62 -3.17 -3.28 19.59
CA TYR A 62 -3.28 -3.55 21.02
C TYR A 62 -3.16 -5.04 21.38
N ARG A 63 -2.74 -5.91 20.46
CA ARG A 63 -2.42 -7.31 20.79
C ARG A 63 -1.11 -7.33 21.57
N LEU A 64 -1.17 -6.94 22.84
CA LEU A 64 -0.12 -7.14 23.82
C LEU A 64 0.20 -8.62 23.83
N THR A 65 1.46 -8.93 23.60
CA THR A 65 2.02 -10.25 23.74
C THR A 65 1.67 -10.81 25.11
N THR A 66 0.68 -11.70 25.17
CA THR A 66 0.13 -12.25 26.42
C THR A 66 1.22 -12.90 27.29
N HIS A 67 2.31 -13.37 26.67
CA HIS A 67 3.47 -13.94 27.33
C HIS A 67 4.32 -12.94 28.14
N LEU A 68 4.07 -11.64 28.05
CA LEU A 68 4.73 -10.62 28.90
C LEU A 68 3.97 -10.33 30.21
N ARG A 69 2.80 -10.94 30.45
CA ARG A 69 1.95 -10.64 31.64
C ARG A 69 2.07 -11.64 32.79
N SER A 70 2.93 -12.64 32.71
CA SER A 70 3.16 -13.60 33.79
C SER A 70 4.58 -13.50 34.31
N ARG A 71 4.79 -12.66 35.32
CA ARG A 71 5.90 -12.78 36.27
C ARG A 71 5.44 -12.32 37.65
#